data_AF-A0A7V3U5W7-F1
#
_entry.id   AF-A0A7V3U5W7-F1
#
_cell.length_a   1.000
_cell.length_b   1.000
_cell.length_c   1.000
_cell.angle_alpha   90.00
_cell.angle_beta   90.00
_cell.angle_gamma   90.00
#
_symmetry.space_group_name_H-M   'P 1'
#
loop_
_entity.id
_entity.type
_entity.pdbx_description
1 polymer ?
#
loop_
_entity_poly.entity_id
_entity_poly.type
_entity_poly.pdbx_seq_one_letter_code
_entity_poly.pdbx_strand_id
1 'polypeptide(L)' 'MGNDPVWNMANCRNRRIFDDKVGLKAGNNKQPFLLQVYRRDMGGGEFVTMKDVSAPILVGGQLWGGLRLAYTL' A
#
# COMPACT_ATOMS: atom_id res chain seq x y z
N MET A 1 15.65 11.54 1.47
CA MET A 1 14.80 11.87 2.63
C MET A 1 15.46 13.05 3.31
N GLY A 2 14.76 14.18 3.46
CA GLY A 2 15.28 15.39 4.12
C GLY A 2 14.90 15.44 5.61
N ASN A 3 15.19 16.54 6.30
CA ASN A 3 14.82 16.73 7.72
C ASN A 3 13.35 17.14 7.94
N ASP A 4 12.54 17.25 6.88
CA ASP A 4 11.12 17.60 6.98
C ASP A 4 10.25 16.33 7.07
N PRO A 5 9.69 16.02 8.26
CA PRO A 5 8.86 14.83 8.46
C PRO A 5 7.52 14.90 7.72
N VAL A 6 6.94 16.09 7.52
CA VAL A 6 5.67 16.30 6.82
C VAL A 6 5.87 16.01 5.33
N TRP A 7 6.89 16.60 4.73
CA TRP A 7 7.23 16.36 3.33
C TRP A 7 7.61 14.90 3.06
N ASN A 8 8.36 14.28 3.97
CA ASN A 8 8.75 12.87 3.85
C ASN A 8 7.53 11.93 3.91
N MET A 9 6.52 12.26 4.71
CA MET A 9 5.30 11.45 4.85
C MET A 9 4.49 11.40 3.55
N ALA A 10 4.44 12.52 2.81
CA ALA A 10 3.86 12.62 1.48
C ALA A 10 4.72 11.93 0.40
N ASN A 11 6.03 12.19 0.38
CA ASN A 11 6.85 11.97 -0.83
C ASN A 11 7.86 10.82 -0.75
N CYS A 12 8.24 10.36 0.44
CA CYS A 12 9.27 9.34 0.58
C CYS A 12 8.67 7.94 0.84
N ARG A 13 9.07 6.97 0.00
CA ARG A 13 8.61 5.56 0.08
C ARG A 13 9.73 4.55 0.21
N ASN A 14 10.99 4.99 0.21
CA ASN A 14 12.13 4.08 0.20
C ASN A 14 12.29 3.37 1.56
N ARG A 15 12.48 2.03 1.54
CA ARG A 15 12.65 1.15 2.72
C ARG A 15 11.50 1.15 3.75
N ARG A 16 10.27 1.42 3.33
CA ARG A 16 9.11 1.40 4.24
C ARG A 16 8.53 -0.02 4.33
N ILE A 17 8.50 -0.59 5.53
CA ILE A 17 7.79 -1.84 5.82
C ILE A 17 6.32 -1.49 5.97
N PHE A 18 5.45 -2.09 5.16
CA PHE A 18 4.01 -1.91 5.25
C PHE A 18 3.42 -3.00 6.14
N ASP A 19 3.43 -2.75 7.45
CA ASP A 19 2.82 -3.59 8.50
C ASP A 19 1.38 -3.18 8.85
N ASP A 20 0.80 -2.27 8.06
CA ASP A 20 -0.56 -1.80 8.25
C ASP A 20 -1.59 -2.89 7.93
N LYS A 21 -2.80 -2.76 8.49
CA LYS A 21 -3.90 -3.71 8.26
C LYS A 21 -4.24 -3.91 6.77
N VAL A 22 -3.85 -2.97 5.91
CA VAL A 22 -4.00 -3.05 4.44
C VAL A 22 -2.89 -3.93 3.85
N GLY A 23 -1.62 -3.71 4.20
CA GLY A 23 -0.49 -4.53 3.76
C GLY A 23 -0.58 -5.99 4.22
N LEU A 24 -0.98 -6.23 5.47
CA LEU A 24 -1.18 -7.59 5.99
C LEU A 24 -2.33 -8.33 5.30
N LYS A 25 -3.41 -7.62 4.96
CA LYS A 25 -4.52 -8.20 4.20
C LYS A 25 -4.12 -8.52 2.77
N ALA A 26 -3.39 -7.62 2.11
CA ALA A 26 -2.86 -7.84 0.77
C ALA A 26 -1.89 -9.04 0.72
N GLY A 27 -0.99 -9.17 1.69
CA GLY A 27 -0.01 -10.26 1.74
C GLY A 27 -0.63 -11.64 2.01
N ASN A 28 -1.71 -11.69 2.78
CA ASN A 28 -2.43 -12.94 3.10
C ASN A 28 -3.62 -13.21 2.16
N ASN A 29 -3.86 -12.36 1.15
CA ASN A 29 -5.00 -12.52 0.27
C ASN A 29 -4.78 -13.67 -0.72
N LYS A 30 -5.61 -14.71 -0.62
CA LYS A 30 -5.66 -15.82 -1.59
C LYS A 30 -6.75 -15.65 -2.66
N GLN A 31 -7.54 -14.58 -2.59
CA GLN A 31 -8.55 -14.25 -3.61
C GLN A 31 -7.87 -13.67 -4.87
N PRO A 32 -8.50 -13.75 -6.06
CA PRO A 32 -7.92 -13.25 -7.31
C PRO A 32 -7.47 -11.79 -7.26
N PHE A 33 -8.15 -10.96 -6.47
CA PHE A 33 -7.75 -9.60 -6.15
C PHE A 33 -8.38 -9.15 -4.82
N LEU A 34 -7.85 -8.07 -4.25
CA LEU A 34 -8.41 -7.34 -3.12
C LEU A 34 -8.32 -5.85 -3.43
N LEU A 35 -9.47 -5.16 -3.38
CA LEU A 35 -9.57 -3.72 -3.49
C LEU A 35 -9.89 -3.12 -2.12
N GLN A 36 -9.06 -2.19 -1.67
CA GLN A 36 -9.26 -1.43 -0.43
C GLN A 36 -9.26 0.06 -0.73
N VAL A 37 -10.28 0.75 -0.26
CA VAL A 37 -10.35 2.21 -0.32
C VAL A 37 -10.13 2.74 1.09
N TYR A 38 -9.12 3.59 1.26
CA TYR A 38 -8.82 4.18 2.56
C TYR A 38 -8.37 5.64 2.41
N ARG A 39 -8.57 6.43 3.46
CA ARG A 39 -8.04 7.79 3.55
C ARG A 39 -6.62 7.72 4.09
N ARG A 40 -5.70 8.32 3.35
CA ARG A 40 -4.30 8.44 3.74
C ARG A 40 -4.00 9.87 4.12
N ASP A 41 -3.40 10.05 5.29
CA ASP A 41 -2.82 11.32 5.71
C ASP A 41 -1.52 11.57 4.94
N MET A 42 -1.46 12.70 4.22
CA MET A 42 -0.28 13.15 3.49
C MET A 42 0.57 14.13 4.32
N GLY A 43 0.13 14.49 5.53
CA GLY A 43 0.72 15.52 6.36
C GLY A 43 0.06 16.89 6.13
N GLY A 44 0.17 17.78 7.12
CA GLY A 44 -0.38 19.14 7.02
C GLY A 44 -1.92 19.21 7.02
N GLY A 45 -2.61 18.13 7.39
CA GLY A 45 -4.08 18.05 7.37
C GLY A 45 -4.68 17.64 6.03
N GLU A 46 -3.84 17.32 5.03
CA GLU A 46 -4.31 16.84 3.73
C GLU A 46 -4.54 15.33 3.73
N PHE A 47 -5.79 14.95 3.47
CA PHE A 47 -6.17 13.55 3.31
C PHE A 47 -6.47 13.24 1.86
N VAL A 48 -5.79 12.24 1.32
CA VAL A 48 -6.04 11.75 -0.03
C VAL A 48 -6.75 10.40 0.04
N THR A 49 -7.80 10.23 -0.76
CA THR A 49 -8.48 8.94 -0.87
C THR A 49 -7.65 8.03 -1.77
N MET A 50 -7.09 6.98 -1.18
CA MET A 50 -6.28 5.99 -1.88
C MET A 50 -7.14 4.81 -2.29
N LYS A 51 -6.99 4.36 -3.53
CA LYS A 51 -7.47 3.06 -4.00
C LYS A 51 -6.28 2.12 -4.08
N ASP A 52 -6.37 1.02 -3.37
CA ASP A 52 -5.32 0.02 -3.26
C ASP A 52 -5.82 -1.31 -3.80
N VAL A 53 -5.18 -1.77 -4.86
CA VAL A 53 -5.48 -3.04 -5.52
C VAL A 53 -4.30 -3.96 -5.26
N SER A 54 -4.58 -5.14 -4.74
CA SER A 54 -3.59 -6.20 -4.58
C SER A 54 -4.05 -7.51 -5.22
N ALA A 55 -3.11 -8.24 -5.80
CA ALA A 55 -3.33 -9.55 -6.38
C ALA A 55 -2.19 -10.51 -6.00
N PRO A 56 -2.48 -11.78 -5.68
CA PRO A 56 -1.45 -12.75 -5.35
C PRO A 56 -0.60 -13.10 -6.58
N ILE A 57 0.70 -13.24 -6.38
CA ILE A 57 1.63 -13.77 -7.38
C ILE A 57 1.81 -15.26 -7.09
N LEU A 58 1.30 -16.09 -7.99
CA LEU A 58 1.41 -17.54 -7.93
C LEU A 58 2.41 -18.02 -8.99
N VAL A 59 3.41 -18.80 -8.57
CA VAL A 59 4.38 -19.44 -9.47
C VAL A 59 4.37 -20.94 -9.17
N GLY A 60 4.03 -21.76 -10.16
CA GLY A 60 3.91 -23.22 -9.98
C GLY A 60 2.83 -23.63 -8.96
N GLY A 61 1.77 -22.83 -8.79
CA GLY A 61 0.73 -23.08 -7.78
C GLY A 61 1.09 -22.66 -6.35
N GLN A 62 2.32 -22.18 -6.12
CA GLN A 62 2.76 -21.67 -4.83
C GLN A 62 2.65 -20.15 -4.76
N LEU A 63 2.26 -19.60 -3.60
CA LEU A 63 2.22 -18.16 -3.35
C LEU A 63 3.63 -17.63 -3.12
N TRP A 64 4.08 -16.72 -3.98
CA TRP A 64 5.38 -16.05 -3.89
C TRP A 64 5.28 -14.66 -3.27
N GLY A 65 4.07 -14.12 -3.17
CA GLY A 65 3.81 -12.80 -2.60
C GLY A 65 2.57 -12.17 -3.22
N GLY A 66 2.46 -10.85 -3.14
CA GLY A 66 1.37 -10.10 -3.76
C GLY A 66 1.89 -8.86 -4.48
N LEU A 67 1.40 -8.63 -5.70
CA LEU A 67 1.55 -7.35 -6.38
C LEU A 67 0.55 -6.38 -5.76
N ARG A 68 1.00 -5.16 -5.44
CA ARG A 68 0.16 -4.12 -4.84
C ARG A 68 0.34 -2.81 -5.60
N LEU A 69 -0.76 -2.22 -6.02
CA LEU A 69 -0.83 -0.95 -6.74
C LEU A 69 -1.74 0.00 -5.96
N ALA A 70 -1.24 1.18 -5.66
CA ALA A 70 -2.00 2.21 -4.97
C ALA A 70 -2.03 3.48 -5.82
N TYR A 71 -3.24 3.97 -6.12
CA TYR A 71 -3.45 5.13 -6.98
C TYR A 71 -4.54 6.06 -6.44
N THR A 72 -4.50 7.29 -6.91
CA THR A 72 -5.47 8.36 -6.64
C THR A 72 -6.18 8.70 -7.94
N LEU A 73 -7.41 9.20 -7.87
CA LEU A 73 -8.12 9.80 -9.01
C LEU A 73 -7.93 11.31 -8.99
#